data_AF-A0A2A3VK66-F1
#
_entry.id   AF-A0A2A3VK66-F1
#
_cell.length_a   1.000
_cell.length_b   1.000
_cell.length_c   1.000
_cell.angle_alpha   90.00
_cell.angle_beta   90.00
_cell.angle_gamma   90.00
#
_symmetry.space_group_name_H-M   'P 1'
#
loop_
_entity.id
_entity.type
_entity.pdbx_description
1 polymer ?
#
loop_
_entity_poly.entity_id
_entity_poly.type
_entity_poly.pdbx_seq_one_letter_code
_entity_poly.pdbx_strand_id
1 'polypeptide(L)' 'MDLYSVRRIAMEEFAIQKGHRNTTVIVDVERKRVLWIERRRSRAQIRPFFEQLGPVRSAQVQAVAMDMDTAYDV' A
#
# COMPACT_ATOMS: atom_id res chain seq x y z
N MET A 1 0.63 -12.48 9.00
CA MET A 1 0.69 -12.25 7.55
C MET A 1 2.14 -12.46 7.12
N ASP A 2 2.40 -13.32 6.13
CA ASP A 2 3.77 -13.57 5.65
C ASP A 2 4.18 -12.45 4.69
N LEU A 3 5.07 -11.56 5.17
CA LEU A 3 5.62 -10.43 4.41
C LEU A 3 7.08 -10.65 4.01
N TYR A 4 7.65 -11.84 4.22
CA TYR A 4 9.11 -12.09 4.15
C TYR A 4 9.74 -11.99 2.75
N SER A 5 8.96 -11.71 1.72
CA SER A 5 9.46 -11.71 0.33
C SER A 5 8.84 -10.64 -0.57
N VAL A 6 8.19 -9.63 0.02
CA VAL A 6 7.55 -8.55 -0.72
C VAL A 6 8.63 -7.63 -1.32
N ARG A 7 8.77 -7.64 -2.65
CA ARG A 7 9.75 -6.81 -3.38
C ARG A 7 9.12 -5.73 -4.23
N ARG A 8 7.91 -5.96 -4.73
CA ARG A 8 7.18 -4.99 -5.55
C ARG A 8 5.77 -4.90 -4.99
N ILE A 9 5.37 -3.68 -4.65
CA ILE A 9 4.02 -3.40 -4.17
C ILE A 9 3.30 -2.45 -5.12
N ALA A 10 1.99 -2.57 -5.21
CA ALA A 10 1.14 -1.55 -5.80
C ALA A 10 0.20 -0.99 -4.73
N MET A 11 -0.03 0.31 -4.79
CA MET A 11 -0.97 1.04 -3.95
C MET A 11 -2.06 1.61 -4.85
N GLU A 12 -3.27 1.08 -4.70
CA GLU A 12 -4.40 1.43 -5.56
C GLU A 12 -5.58 1.88 -4.71
N GLU A 13 -6.36 2.81 -5.25
CA GLU A 13 -7.56 3.32 -4.60
C GLU A 13 -8.79 2.80 -5.34
N PHE A 14 -9.65 2.04 -4.65
CA PHE A 14 -10.88 1.51 -5.24
C PHE A 14 -12.11 1.93 -4.44
N ALA A 15 -13.19 2.26 -5.16
CA ALA A 15 -14.45 2.63 -4.56
C ALA A 15 -15.20 1.36 -4.10
N ILE A 16 -15.52 1.28 -2.80
CA ILE A 16 -16.26 0.14 -2.24
C ILE A 16 -17.77 0.22 -2.56
N GLN A 17 -18.29 1.39 -2.95
CA GLN A 17 -19.69 1.61 -3.39
C GLN A 17 -19.83 2.96 -4.11
N LYS A 18 -20.88 3.12 -4.95
CA LYS A 18 -21.26 4.43 -5.52
C LYS A 18 -21.56 5.41 -4.38
N GLY A 19 -20.69 6.41 -4.18
CA GLY A 19 -20.90 7.49 -3.21
C GLY A 19 -19.73 7.82 -2.26
N HIS A 20 -18.48 7.79 -2.70
CA HIS A 20 -17.33 8.42 -2.02
C HIS A 20 -16.68 7.67 -0.83
N ARG A 21 -16.66 6.33 -0.83
CA ARG A 21 -15.77 5.57 0.06
C ARG A 21 -14.68 4.87 -0.73
N ASN A 22 -13.64 5.63 -1.00
CA ASN A 22 -12.43 5.11 -1.58
C ASN A 22 -11.62 4.38 -0.50
N THR A 23 -11.05 3.24 -0.86
CA THR A 23 -10.20 2.45 0.01
C THR A 23 -8.88 2.20 -0.69
N THR A 24 -7.79 2.50 0.00
CA THR A 24 -6.43 2.18 -0.44
C THR A 24 -6.18 0.69 -0.18
N VAL A 25 -5.78 -0.05 -1.20
CA VAL A 25 -5.25 -1.39 -1.08
C VAL A 25 -3.75 -1.37 -1.37
N ILE A 26 -2.98 -2.09 -0.56
CA ILE A 26 -1.58 -2.38 -0.85
C ILE A 26 -1.49 -3.86 -1.21
N VAL A 27 -0.95 -4.17 -2.38
CA VAL A 27 -0.84 -5.53 -2.89
C VAL A 27 0.60 -5.89 -3.20
N ASP A 28 0.98 -7.15 -2.96
CA ASP A 28 2.17 -7.76 -3.58
C ASP A 28 1.80 -8.09 -5.03
N VAL A 29 2.37 -7.36 -5.98
CA VAL A 29 2.10 -7.56 -7.42
C VAL A 29 2.72 -8.83 -7.98
N GLU A 30 3.81 -9.34 -7.39
CA GLU A 30 4.43 -10.60 -7.84
C GLU A 30 3.56 -11.79 -7.43
N ARG A 31 3.05 -11.77 -6.19
CA ARG A 31 2.27 -12.90 -5.62
C ARG A 31 0.77 -12.72 -5.74
N LYS A 32 0.29 -11.59 -6.24
CA LYS A 32 -1.13 -11.22 -6.36
C LYS A 32 -1.88 -11.35 -5.03
N ARG A 33 -1.27 -10.84 -3.95
CA ARG A 33 -1.84 -10.92 -2.58
C ARG A 33 -2.13 -9.54 -2.03
N VAL A 34 -3.27 -9.39 -1.37
CA VAL A 34 -3.57 -8.19 -0.58
C VAL A 34 -2.73 -8.22 0.69
N LEU A 35 -1.94 -7.16 0.90
CA LEU A 35 -1.10 -6.97 2.09
C LEU A 35 -1.77 -6.03 3.09
N TRP A 36 -2.54 -5.06 2.61
CA TRP A 36 -3.18 -4.06 3.46
C TRP A 36 -4.42 -3.48 2.80
N ILE A 37 -5.38 -3.08 3.62
CA ILE A 37 -6.58 -2.34 3.21
C ILE A 37 -6.76 -1.19 4.20
N GLU A 38 -6.79 0.05 3.70
CA GLU A 38 -7.02 1.25 4.49
C GLU A 38 -8.15 2.07 3.88
N ARG A 39 -9.09 2.56 4.70
CA ARG A 39 -10.29 3.26 4.21
C ARG A 39 -10.03 4.67 3.68
N ARG A 40 -8.79 5.11 3.67
CA ARG A 40 -8.40 6.46 3.26
C ARG A 40 -6.97 6.44 2.72
N ARG A 41 -6.64 7.45 1.94
CA ARG A 41 -5.33 7.62 1.32
C ARG A 41 -4.62 8.82 1.92
N SER A 42 -4.12 8.68 3.14
CA SER A 42 -3.25 9.69 3.77
C SER A 42 -1.96 9.05 4.28
N ARG A 43 -0.85 9.80 4.24
CA ARG A 43 0.46 9.34 4.74
C ARG A 43 0.37 8.83 6.19
N ALA A 44 -0.42 9.50 7.03
CA ALA A 44 -0.66 9.09 8.42
C ALA A 44 -1.34 7.73 8.53
N GLN A 45 -2.23 7.38 7.60
CA GLN A 45 -2.98 6.12 7.65
C GLN A 45 -2.30 4.97 6.93
N ILE A 46 -1.39 5.27 6.01
CA ILE A 46 -0.56 4.26 5.34
C ILE A 46 0.70 3.94 6.18
N ARG A 47 1.20 4.89 6.98
CA ARG A 47 2.38 4.71 7.85
C ARG A 47 2.36 3.41 8.69
N PRO A 48 1.24 3.00 9.33
CA PRO A 48 1.18 1.76 10.09
C PRO A 48 1.55 0.50 9.29
N PHE A 49 1.26 0.47 7.98
CA PHE A 49 1.68 -0.64 7.12
C PHE A 49 3.21 -0.74 7.05
N PHE A 50 3.90 0.39 6.83
CA PHE A 50 5.37 0.41 6.76
C PHE A 50 6.02 0.16 8.13
N GLU A 51 5.39 0.60 9.22
CA GLU A 51 5.83 0.28 10.58
C GLU A 51 5.72 -1.23 10.86
N GLN A 52 4.63 -1.88 10.42
CA GLN A 52 4.46 -3.33 10.54
C GLN A 52 5.42 -4.12 9.63
N LEU A 53 5.68 -3.61 8.42
CA LEU A 53 6.67 -4.18 7.51
C LEU A 53 8.06 -4.17 8.16
N GLY A 54 8.37 -3.06 8.86
CA GLY A 54 9.61 -2.84 9.57
C GLY A 54 10.75 -2.42 8.63
N PRO A 55 11.87 -1.89 9.18
CA PRO A 55 12.96 -1.31 8.39
C PRO A 55 13.64 -2.33 7.47
N VAL A 56 13.86 -3.56 7.95
CA VAL A 56 14.54 -4.62 7.19
C VAL A 56 13.77 -4.99 5.93
N ARG A 57 12.44 -5.18 6.03
CA ARG A 57 11.62 -5.58 4.87
C ARG A 57 11.28 -4.38 4.00
N SER A 58 11.12 -3.19 4.57
CA SER A 58 10.95 -1.95 3.81
C SER A 58 12.15 -1.71 2.89
N ALA A 59 13.37 -1.98 3.35
CA ALA A 59 14.58 -1.89 2.53
C ALA A 59 14.65 -2.93 1.40
N GLN A 60 13.84 -4.00 1.44
CA GLN A 60 13.75 -5.00 0.38
C GLN A 60 12.73 -4.64 -0.70
N VAL A 61 11.88 -3.64 -0.45
CA VAL A 61 10.94 -3.13 -1.46
C VAL A 61 11.75 -2.38 -2.52
N GLN A 62 11.69 -2.89 -3.75
CA GLN A 62 12.43 -2.38 -4.90
C GLN A 62 11.60 -1.40 -5.73
N ALA A 63 10.27 -1.53 -5.69
CA ALA A 63 9.36 -0.68 -6.44
C ALA A 63 8.01 -0.57 -5.73
N VAL A 64 7.43 0.63 -5.81
CA VAL A 64 6.06 0.92 -5.38
C VAL A 64 5.34 1.54 -6.58
N ALA A 65 4.39 0.82 -7.16
CA ALA A 65 3.49 1.37 -8.17
C ALA A 65 2.37 2.14 -7.45
N MET A 66 2.11 3.38 -7.86
CA MET A 66 1.11 4.24 -7.23
C MET A 66 0.47 5.09 -8.32
N ASP A 67 -0.85 5.24 -8.26
CA ASP A 67 -1.54 6.18 -9.12
C ASP A 67 -1.15 7.62 -8.77
N MET A 68 -0.97 8.50 -9.76
CA MET A 68 -0.66 9.91 -9.54
C MET A 68 -1.91 10.63 -8.99
N ASP A 69 -2.08 10.58 -7.69
CA ASP A 69 -2.74 11.65 -6.96
C ASP A 69 -1.77 12.17 -5.90
N THR A 70 -1.68 13.49 -5.85
CA THR A 70 -0.72 14.44 -5.28
C THR A 70 -0.38 14.26 -3.79
N ALA A 71 -0.08 13.04 -3.32
CA ALA A 71 0.18 12.70 -1.92
C ALA A 71 1.64 12.36 -1.60
N TYR A 72 2.53 12.40 -2.59
CA TYR A 72 3.98 12.21 -2.42
C TYR A 72 4.69 13.56 -2.60
N ASP A 73 4.67 14.38 -1.56
CA ASP A 73 5.72 15.40 -1.39
C ASP A 73 6.77 14.79 -0.44
N VAL A 74 8.03 14.82 -0.91
CA VAL A 74 9.18 14.07 -0.38
C VAL A 74 9.61 14.61 0.98
#